data_AF-G4TI24-F1
#
_entry.id   AF-G4TI24-F1
#
_cell.length_a   1.000
_cell.length_b   1.000
_cell.length_c   1.000
_cell.angle_alpha   90.00
_cell.angle_beta   90.00
_cell.angle_gamma   90.00
#
_symmetry.space_group_name_H-M   'P 1'
#
loop_
_entity.id
_entity.type
_entity.pdbx_description
1 polymer ?
#
loop_
_entity_poly.entity_id
_entity_poly.type
_entity_poly.pdbx_seq_one_letter_code
_entity_poly.pdbx_strand_id
1 'polypeptide(L)'
;MDANQTQELEIEALKAIYGDDFKDIPPPKAWKGALSFPEFTITVRPNDEALHGRVEFTLHVKFSKTYPKVLPTLSVDAFMGLSKLQINQMLGLLKVEAQKALGREMIFELVTFCQEWLDQNHTVKEEDDTPNVSLATEMEHEKQSQEAELRLRQLESEQAAALAKEIDEKKEEKRRLRALNTSLDHGGPETAVDDGGLLVDNVYAFDSEIKWKGLPVSFCGSI
;
A
#
# COMPACT_ATOMS: atom_id res chain seq x y z
N MET A 1 -5.59 29.44 -40.52
CA MET A 1 -5.68 28.15 -41.20
C MET A 1 -7.14 27.72 -41.20
N ASP A 2 -7.59 27.17 -42.32
CA ASP A 2 -8.93 26.58 -42.43
C ASP A 2 -9.03 25.31 -41.59
N ALA A 3 -10.19 25.07 -40.97
CA ALA A 3 -10.37 23.92 -40.06
C ALA A 3 -10.06 22.58 -40.74
N ASN A 4 -10.43 22.42 -42.01
CA ASN A 4 -10.11 21.22 -42.80
C ASN A 4 -8.60 21.03 -42.95
N GLN A 5 -7.88 22.09 -43.31
CA GLN A 5 -6.43 22.01 -43.48
C GLN A 5 -5.73 21.64 -42.17
N THR A 6 -6.15 22.24 -41.04
CA THR A 6 -5.63 21.88 -39.72
C THR A 6 -5.92 20.41 -39.37
N GLN A 7 -7.12 19.92 -39.65
CA GLN A 7 -7.47 18.51 -39.42
C GLN A 7 -6.61 17.56 -40.27
N GLU A 8 -6.41 17.88 -41.55
CA GLU A 8 -5.61 17.07 -42.47
C GLU A 8 -4.14 17.01 -42.02
N LEU A 9 -3.56 18.15 -41.65
CA LEU A 9 -2.18 18.24 -41.15
C LEU A 9 -2.00 17.45 -39.85
N GLU A 10 -2.93 17.58 -38.90
CA GLU A 10 -2.86 16.81 -37.66
C GLU A 10 -2.95 15.31 -37.94
N ILE A 11 -3.88 14.87 -38.79
CA ILE A 11 -4.03 13.45 -39.15
C ILE A 11 -2.76 12.92 -39.82
N GLU A 12 -2.16 13.68 -40.73
CA GLU A 12 -0.91 13.30 -41.39
C GLU A 12 0.23 13.15 -40.37
N ALA A 13 0.35 14.09 -39.44
CA ALA A 13 1.33 14.02 -38.36
C ALA A 13 1.09 12.79 -37.47
N LEU A 14 -0.16 12.53 -37.07
CA LEU A 14 -0.52 11.36 -36.26
C LEU A 14 -0.20 10.05 -36.98
N LYS A 15 -0.45 9.95 -38.29
CA LYS A 15 -0.07 8.77 -39.10
C LYS A 15 1.44 8.55 -39.11
N ALA A 16 2.22 9.62 -39.24
CA ALA A 16 3.67 9.54 -39.22
C ALA A 16 4.22 9.11 -37.85
N ILE A 17 3.59 9.57 -36.76
CA ILE A 17 4.00 9.27 -35.38
C ILE A 17 3.63 7.83 -34.99
N TYR A 18 2.39 7.43 -35.22
CA TYR A 18 1.83 6.17 -34.70
C TYR A 18 1.92 5.00 -35.68
N GLY A 19 2.14 5.24 -36.97
CA GLY A 19 2.33 4.18 -37.96
C GLY A 19 1.21 3.13 -37.91
N ASP A 20 1.57 1.89 -37.58
CA ASP A 20 0.66 0.74 -37.51
C ASP A 20 -0.41 0.85 -36.40
N ASP A 21 -0.18 1.68 -35.38
CA ASP A 21 -1.13 1.90 -34.30
C ASP A 21 -2.28 2.82 -34.69
N PHE A 22 -2.12 3.58 -35.78
CA PHE A 22 -3.15 4.44 -36.35
C PHE A 22 -3.97 3.69 -37.40
N LYS A 23 -5.30 3.73 -37.29
CA LYS A 23 -6.21 3.11 -38.26
C LYS A 23 -7.31 4.08 -38.67
N ASP A 24 -7.34 4.42 -39.96
CA ASP A 24 -8.44 5.18 -40.56
C ASP A 24 -9.74 4.35 -40.53
N ILE A 25 -10.85 5.01 -40.18
CA ILE A 25 -12.19 4.40 -40.27
C ILE A 25 -12.87 4.98 -41.50
N PRO A 26 -12.99 4.20 -42.60
CA PRO A 26 -13.65 4.70 -43.80
C PRO A 26 -15.15 4.86 -43.54
N PRO A 27 -15.78 5.88 -44.14
CA PRO A 27 -17.23 6.05 -44.04
C PRO A 27 -17.98 4.81 -44.52
N PRO A 28 -19.12 4.46 -43.88
CA PRO A 28 -19.94 3.33 -44.30
C PRO A 28 -20.31 3.41 -45.78
N LYS A 29 -20.06 2.32 -46.53
CA LYS A 29 -20.31 2.24 -47.99
C LYS A 29 -21.77 2.55 -48.38
N ALA A 30 -22.71 2.38 -47.47
CA ALA A 30 -24.13 2.63 -47.67
C ALA A 30 -24.50 4.13 -47.75
N TRP A 31 -23.57 5.04 -47.43
CA TRP A 31 -23.84 6.48 -47.38
C TRP A 31 -22.92 7.31 -48.29
N LYS A 32 -22.79 6.90 -49.56
CA LYS A 32 -22.13 7.72 -50.59
C LYS A 32 -22.86 9.07 -50.72
N GLY A 33 -22.25 10.13 -50.21
CA GLY A 33 -22.77 11.51 -50.28
C GLY A 33 -23.12 12.16 -48.94
N ALA A 34 -23.00 11.46 -47.80
CA ALA A 34 -23.05 12.14 -46.50
C ALA A 34 -21.80 12.99 -46.30
N LEU A 35 -21.99 14.09 -45.57
CA LEU A 35 -20.89 14.78 -44.92
C LEU A 35 -20.27 13.83 -43.89
N SER A 36 -19.19 13.14 -44.26
CA SER A 36 -18.40 12.33 -43.34
C SER A 36 -17.27 13.18 -42.78
N PHE A 37 -17.20 13.25 -41.46
CA PHE A 37 -16.05 13.84 -40.79
C PHE A 37 -14.95 12.80 -40.62
N PRO A 38 -13.67 13.22 -40.53
CA PRO A 38 -12.58 12.31 -40.25
C PRO A 38 -12.82 11.51 -38.97
N GLU A 39 -12.60 10.20 -39.07
CA GLU A 39 -12.81 9.23 -38.00
C GLU A 39 -11.71 8.19 -38.07
N PHE A 40 -11.08 7.91 -36.95
CA PHE A 40 -9.92 7.03 -36.87
C PHE A 40 -9.76 6.49 -35.45
N THR A 41 -8.90 5.49 -35.31
CA THR A 41 -8.53 4.92 -34.02
C THR A 41 -7.02 4.93 -33.85
N ILE A 42 -6.59 5.10 -32.60
CA ILE A 42 -5.18 5.00 -32.20
C ILE A 42 -5.09 3.98 -31.08
N THR A 43 -4.19 2.99 -31.23
CA THR A 43 -3.87 2.05 -30.16
C THR A 43 -2.92 2.75 -29.18
N VAL A 44 -3.35 2.89 -27.93
CA VAL A 44 -2.60 3.57 -26.87
C VAL A 44 -2.00 2.52 -25.94
N ARG A 45 -0.68 2.58 -25.78
CA ARG A 45 0.10 1.71 -24.88
C ARG A 45 0.81 2.55 -23.81
N PRO A 46 1.04 2.01 -22.60
CA PRO A 46 1.87 2.65 -21.59
C PRO A 46 3.28 2.96 -22.13
N ASN A 47 3.95 3.94 -21.53
CA ASN A 47 5.35 4.22 -21.87
C ASN A 47 6.28 3.14 -21.29
N ASP A 48 5.88 2.49 -20.21
CA ASP A 48 6.61 1.34 -19.68
C ASP A 48 6.49 0.13 -20.62
N GLU A 49 7.61 -0.21 -21.26
CA GLU A 49 7.74 -1.37 -22.16
C GLU A 49 7.41 -2.69 -21.45
N ALA A 50 7.61 -2.79 -20.13
CA ALA A 50 7.26 -4.00 -19.37
C ALA A 50 5.76 -4.29 -19.40
N LEU A 51 4.92 -3.27 -19.57
CA LEU A 51 3.46 -3.40 -19.61
C LEU A 51 2.92 -3.60 -21.02
N HIS A 52 3.77 -3.53 -22.06
CA HIS A 52 3.35 -3.72 -23.44
C HIS A 52 2.74 -5.11 -23.64
N GLY A 53 1.59 -5.16 -24.32
CA GLY A 53 0.83 -6.40 -24.53
C GLY A 53 0.01 -6.88 -23.32
N ARG A 54 0.12 -6.22 -22.16
CA ARG A 54 -0.71 -6.50 -20.97
C ARG A 54 -1.73 -5.40 -20.70
N VAL A 55 -1.36 -4.15 -21.02
CA VAL A 55 -2.20 -2.97 -20.85
C VAL A 55 -2.21 -2.19 -22.15
N GLU A 56 -3.38 -2.04 -22.76
CA GLU A 56 -3.56 -1.17 -23.92
C GLU A 56 -5.05 -0.87 -24.12
N PHE A 57 -5.36 0.19 -24.84
CA PHE A 57 -6.72 0.42 -25.32
C PHE A 57 -6.73 1.14 -26.67
N THR A 58 -7.84 1.02 -27.38
CA THR A 58 -8.07 1.70 -28.66
C THR A 58 -8.86 2.98 -28.43
N LEU A 59 -8.20 4.13 -28.59
CA LEU A 59 -8.84 5.44 -28.57
C LEU A 59 -9.51 5.69 -29.92
N HIS A 60 -10.82 5.83 -29.91
CA HIS A 60 -11.61 6.20 -31.08
C HIS A 60 -11.85 7.70 -31.10
N VAL A 61 -11.49 8.33 -32.21
CA VAL A 61 -11.53 9.78 -32.40
C VAL A 61 -12.37 10.11 -33.62
N LYS A 62 -13.32 11.04 -33.44
CA LYS A 62 -14.11 11.60 -34.53
C LYS A 62 -14.09 13.11 -34.48
N PHE A 63 -13.62 13.73 -35.55
CA PHE A 63 -13.58 15.18 -35.66
C PHE A 63 -14.97 15.76 -35.91
N SER A 64 -15.17 16.99 -35.41
CA SER A 64 -16.32 17.81 -35.78
C SER A 64 -15.95 18.72 -36.94
N LYS A 65 -16.96 19.28 -37.64
CA LYS A 65 -16.74 20.25 -38.72
C LYS A 65 -15.84 21.44 -38.31
N THR A 66 -15.87 21.81 -37.04
CA THR A 66 -15.22 23.01 -36.51
C THR A 66 -14.04 22.71 -35.59
N TYR A 67 -13.66 21.44 -35.43
CA TYR A 67 -12.46 21.07 -34.70
C TYR A 67 -11.22 21.76 -35.35
N PRO A 68 -10.28 22.32 -34.57
CA PRO A 68 -10.13 22.18 -33.10
C PRO A 68 -10.86 23.21 -32.22
N LYS A 69 -11.71 24.09 -32.81
CA LYS A 69 -12.48 25.09 -32.02
C LYS A 69 -13.54 24.45 -31.13
N VAL A 70 -13.95 23.24 -31.47
CA VAL A 70 -14.87 22.40 -30.70
C VAL A 70 -14.17 21.06 -30.49
N LEU A 71 -14.40 20.46 -29.32
CA LEU A 71 -13.82 19.16 -28.99
C LEU A 71 -14.15 18.08 -30.02
N PRO A 72 -13.22 17.13 -30.24
CA PRO A 72 -13.54 15.90 -30.95
C PRO A 72 -14.44 15.01 -30.08
N THR A 73 -15.12 14.06 -30.72
CA THR A 73 -15.78 12.97 -29.99
C THR A 73 -14.74 11.91 -29.69
N LEU A 74 -14.64 11.51 -28.41
CA LEU A 74 -13.66 10.54 -27.92
C LEU A 74 -14.40 9.38 -27.25
N SER A 75 -14.03 8.16 -27.62
CA SER A 75 -14.53 6.92 -27.02
C SER A 75 -13.43 5.86 -26.95
N VAL A 76 -13.65 4.82 -26.14
CA VAL A 76 -12.75 3.66 -26.06
C VAL A 76 -13.51 2.44 -26.56
N ASP A 77 -12.98 1.77 -27.59
CA ASP A 77 -13.66 0.64 -28.23
C ASP A 77 -13.24 -0.71 -27.66
N ALA A 78 -11.93 -0.94 -27.55
CA ALA A 78 -11.33 -2.14 -26.98
C ALA A 78 -10.30 -1.73 -25.92
N PHE A 79 -10.21 -2.49 -24.83
CA PHE A 79 -9.22 -2.26 -23.78
C PHE A 79 -8.81 -3.58 -23.11
N MET A 80 -7.56 -3.63 -22.65
CA MET A 80 -6.94 -4.74 -21.95
C MET A 80 -6.21 -4.21 -20.71
N GLY A 81 -6.20 -4.97 -19.61
CA GLY A 81 -5.50 -4.58 -18.37
C GLY A 81 -6.16 -3.45 -17.57
N LEU A 82 -7.40 -3.07 -17.93
CA LEU A 82 -8.15 -1.96 -17.33
C LEU A 82 -9.59 -2.37 -17.02
N SER A 83 -10.15 -1.80 -15.95
CA SER A 83 -11.57 -1.94 -15.63
C SER A 83 -12.42 -0.88 -16.34
N LYS A 84 -13.71 -1.15 -16.49
CA LYS A 84 -14.66 -0.15 -17.03
C LYS A 84 -14.71 1.13 -16.19
N LEU A 85 -14.52 1.02 -14.86
CA LEU A 85 -14.51 2.19 -13.98
C LEU A 85 -13.30 3.09 -14.30
N GLN A 86 -12.12 2.48 -14.43
CA GLN A 86 -10.88 3.14 -14.83
C GLN A 86 -11.03 3.86 -16.18
N ILE A 87 -11.60 3.20 -17.20
CA ILE A 87 -11.85 3.83 -18.50
C ILE A 87 -12.76 5.06 -18.37
N ASN A 88 -13.84 4.99 -17.58
CA ASN A 88 -14.74 6.12 -17.39
C ASN A 88 -14.07 7.28 -16.64
N GLN A 89 -13.24 6.98 -15.64
CA GLN A 89 -12.45 7.98 -14.92
C GLN A 89 -11.45 8.66 -15.87
N MET A 90 -10.70 7.88 -16.64
CA MET A 90 -9.74 8.38 -17.62
C MET A 90 -10.44 9.26 -18.66
N LEU A 91 -11.57 8.83 -19.24
CA LEU A 91 -12.34 9.64 -20.20
C LEU A 91 -12.82 10.97 -19.59
N GLY A 92 -13.18 10.97 -18.30
CA GLY A 92 -13.52 12.18 -17.56
C GLY A 92 -12.34 13.16 -17.49
N LEU A 93 -11.15 12.67 -17.15
CA LEU A 93 -9.92 13.47 -17.11
C LEU A 93 -9.49 13.93 -18.50
N LEU A 94 -9.58 13.05 -19.50
CA LEU A 94 -9.25 13.33 -20.90
C LEU A 94 -10.09 14.49 -21.45
N LYS A 95 -11.37 14.55 -21.07
CA LYS A 95 -12.25 15.66 -21.44
C LYS A 95 -11.79 16.98 -20.82
N VAL A 96 -11.30 16.97 -19.58
CA VAL A 96 -10.74 18.17 -18.93
C VAL A 96 -9.47 18.61 -19.66
N GLU A 97 -8.60 17.67 -20.03
CA GLU A 97 -7.37 17.98 -20.77
C GLU A 97 -7.67 18.56 -22.15
N ALA A 98 -8.63 17.98 -22.87
CA ALA A 98 -9.06 18.46 -24.18
C ALA A 98 -9.61 19.88 -24.14
N GLN A 99 -10.27 20.28 -23.04
CA GLN A 99 -10.75 21.65 -22.86
C GLN A 99 -9.61 22.67 -22.72
N LYS A 100 -8.47 22.27 -22.14
CA LYS A 100 -7.29 23.16 -22.03
C LYS A 100 -6.63 23.41 -23.39
N ALA A 101 -6.73 22.45 -24.31
CA ALA A 101 -6.17 22.53 -25.65
C ALA A 101 -7.14 23.08 -26.70
N LEU A 102 -8.30 23.63 -26.29
CA LEU A 102 -9.31 24.12 -27.23
C LEU A 102 -8.75 25.21 -28.16
N GLY A 103 -9.03 25.07 -29.46
CA GLY A 103 -8.59 26.01 -30.49
C GLY A 103 -7.27 25.63 -31.17
N ARG A 104 -6.58 24.58 -30.72
CA ARG A 104 -5.40 24.00 -31.39
C ARG A 104 -5.51 22.47 -31.49
N GLU A 105 -4.69 21.90 -32.36
CA GLU A 105 -4.47 20.45 -32.47
C GLU A 105 -4.15 19.86 -31.09
N MET A 106 -4.82 18.78 -30.72
CA MET A 106 -4.79 18.24 -29.35
C MET A 106 -4.67 16.73 -29.28
N ILE A 107 -4.87 15.98 -30.37
CA ILE A 107 -4.93 14.51 -30.30
C ILE A 107 -3.62 13.92 -29.83
N PHE A 108 -2.48 14.45 -30.29
CA PHE A 108 -1.17 14.00 -29.83
C PHE A 108 -1.01 14.16 -28.31
N GLU A 109 -1.32 15.34 -27.78
CA GLU A 109 -1.24 15.64 -26.34
C GLU A 109 -2.20 14.77 -25.52
N LEU A 110 -3.41 14.51 -26.03
CA LEU A 110 -4.38 13.62 -25.39
C LEU A 110 -3.90 12.17 -25.37
N VAL A 111 -3.27 11.69 -26.43
CA VAL A 111 -2.69 10.35 -26.45
C VAL A 111 -1.54 10.27 -25.44
N THR A 112 -0.61 11.23 -25.44
CA THR A 112 0.49 11.28 -24.45
C THR A 112 -0.05 11.25 -23.02
N PHE A 113 -1.04 12.08 -22.70
CA PHE A 113 -1.71 12.07 -21.39
C PHE A 113 -2.28 10.69 -21.05
N CYS A 114 -2.92 10.01 -22.01
CA CYS A 114 -3.41 8.66 -21.80
C CYS A 114 -2.29 7.66 -21.52
N GLN A 115 -1.14 7.74 -22.22
CA GLN A 115 0.00 6.84 -21.98
C GLN A 115 0.53 7.01 -20.55
N GLU A 116 0.75 8.25 -20.10
CA GLU A 116 1.18 8.56 -18.73
C GLU A 116 0.15 8.11 -17.69
N TRP A 117 -1.14 8.23 -18.01
CA TRP A 117 -2.20 7.77 -17.12
C TRP A 117 -2.21 6.24 -16.98
N LEU A 118 -1.96 5.51 -18.08
CA LEU A 118 -1.86 4.05 -18.08
C LEU A 118 -0.72 3.54 -17.20
N ASP A 119 0.43 4.21 -17.24
CA ASP A 119 1.60 3.87 -16.41
C ASP A 119 1.28 3.89 -14.90
N GLN A 120 0.33 4.73 -14.47
CA GLN A 120 -0.02 4.89 -13.06
C GLN A 120 -1.25 4.10 -12.62
N ASN A 121 -2.12 3.71 -13.56
CA ASN A 121 -3.48 3.23 -13.26
C ASN A 121 -3.79 1.87 -13.90
N HIS A 122 -2.78 1.02 -14.11
CA HIS A 122 -2.97 -0.34 -14.60
C HIS A 122 -3.36 -1.32 -13.48
N THR A 123 -4.06 -2.39 -13.85
CA THR A 123 -4.42 -3.50 -12.92
C THR A 123 -3.45 -4.67 -12.96
N VAL A 124 -2.49 -4.62 -13.89
CA VAL A 124 -1.36 -5.56 -13.93
C VAL A 124 -0.57 -5.28 -12.68
N LYS A 125 -0.71 -6.15 -11.67
CA LYS A 125 0.21 -6.15 -10.55
C LYS A 125 1.60 -6.20 -11.17
N GLU A 126 2.44 -5.23 -10.84
CA GLU A 126 3.87 -5.43 -11.03
C GLU A 126 4.13 -6.83 -10.48
N GLU A 127 4.78 -7.67 -11.27
CA GLU A 127 5.42 -8.86 -10.75
C GLU A 127 6.61 -8.37 -9.90
N ASP A 128 6.32 -7.52 -8.92
CA ASP A 128 7.08 -7.41 -7.71
C ASP A 128 7.18 -8.85 -7.23
N ASP A 129 8.40 -9.34 -7.25
CA ASP A 129 8.99 -10.14 -6.19
C ASP A 129 8.16 -10.02 -4.91
N THR A 130 7.06 -10.76 -4.82
CA THR A 130 6.72 -11.39 -3.56
C THR A 130 7.92 -12.29 -3.36
N PRO A 131 8.83 -12.04 -2.39
CA PRO A 131 9.51 -13.19 -1.84
C PRO A 131 8.34 -14.01 -1.33
N ASN A 132 8.01 -15.05 -2.09
CA ASN A 132 7.27 -16.16 -1.56
C ASN A 132 8.16 -16.57 -0.39
N VAL A 133 7.85 -16.05 0.80
CA VAL A 133 8.48 -16.44 2.06
C VAL A 133 8.09 -17.89 2.12
N SER A 134 8.97 -18.71 1.55
CA SER A 134 8.72 -20.11 1.34
C SER A 134 8.41 -20.67 2.71
N LEU A 135 7.50 -21.64 2.80
CA LEU A 135 7.23 -22.39 4.03
C LEU A 135 8.52 -22.81 4.77
N ALA A 136 9.63 -22.97 4.03
CA ALA A 136 10.96 -23.17 4.58
C ALA A 136 11.47 -22.04 5.49
N THR A 137 11.29 -20.78 5.11
CA THR A 137 11.75 -19.60 5.87
C THR A 137 10.95 -19.44 7.17
N GLU A 138 9.65 -19.73 7.12
CA GLU A 138 8.78 -19.66 8.31
C GLU A 138 9.10 -20.79 9.30
N MET A 139 9.33 -22.01 8.81
CA MET A 139 9.81 -23.13 9.65
C MET A 139 11.18 -22.87 10.28
N GLU A 140 12.10 -22.20 9.58
CA GLU A 140 13.41 -21.84 10.13
C GLU A 140 13.28 -20.83 11.28
N HIS A 141 12.41 -19.83 11.14
CA HIS A 141 12.17 -18.83 12.18
C HIS A 141 11.44 -19.42 13.40
N GLU A 142 10.47 -20.32 13.20
CA GLU A 142 9.82 -21.05 14.29
C GLU A 142 10.81 -21.94 15.04
N LYS A 143 11.70 -22.65 14.34
CA LYS A 143 12.72 -23.48 14.99
C LYS A 143 13.70 -22.64 15.80
N GLN A 144 14.16 -21.50 15.25
CA GLN A 144 15.07 -20.60 15.95
C GLN A 144 14.44 -19.98 17.20
N SER A 145 13.17 -19.59 17.14
CA SER A 145 12.46 -19.03 18.31
C SER A 145 12.25 -20.08 19.40
N GLN A 146 11.86 -21.31 19.05
CA GLN A 146 11.72 -22.41 20.02
C GLN A 146 13.05 -22.79 20.67
N GLU A 147 14.15 -22.84 19.90
CA GLU A 147 15.47 -23.19 20.44
C GLU A 147 16.00 -22.10 21.39
N ALA A 148 15.76 -20.83 21.07
CA ALA A 148 16.11 -19.71 21.93
C ALA A 148 15.31 -19.73 23.25
N GLU A 149 14.01 -20.02 23.19
CA GLU A 149 13.14 -20.10 24.38
C GLU A 149 13.56 -21.25 25.30
N LEU A 150 13.83 -22.42 24.74
CA LEU A 150 14.33 -23.57 25.52
C LEU A 150 15.67 -23.27 26.18
N ARG A 151 16.58 -22.60 25.48
CA ARG A 151 17.89 -22.22 26.01
C ARG A 151 17.78 -21.20 27.14
N LEU A 152 16.88 -20.23 27.02
CA LEU A 152 16.62 -19.24 28.07
C LEU A 152 16.07 -19.94 29.33
N ARG A 153 15.09 -20.82 29.17
CA ARG A 153 14.49 -21.57 30.27
C ARG A 153 15.48 -22.47 31.00
N GLN A 154 16.41 -23.10 30.26
CA GLN A 154 17.49 -23.90 30.86
C GLN A 154 18.42 -23.02 31.70
N LEU A 155 18.82 -21.86 31.17
CA LEU A 155 19.69 -20.92 31.89
C LEU A 155 19.03 -20.41 33.17
N GLU A 156 17.75 -20.04 33.10
CA GLU A 156 16.99 -19.59 34.27
C GLU A 156 16.85 -20.68 35.33
N SER A 157 16.59 -21.93 34.93
CA SER A 157 16.52 -23.06 35.87
C SER A 157 17.86 -23.33 36.55
N GLU A 158 18.97 -23.21 35.81
CA GLU A 158 20.32 -23.42 36.36
C GLU A 158 20.69 -22.29 37.33
N GLN A 159 20.40 -21.04 36.97
CA GLN A 159 20.59 -19.87 37.84
C GLN A 159 19.74 -19.95 39.11
N ALA A 160 18.48 -20.34 38.99
CA ALA A 160 17.59 -20.52 40.14
C ALA A 160 18.09 -21.63 41.08
N ALA A 161 18.59 -22.74 40.55
CA ALA A 161 19.17 -23.82 41.34
C ALA A 161 20.46 -23.39 42.05
N ALA A 162 21.32 -22.61 41.39
CA ALA A 162 22.54 -22.08 41.99
C ALA A 162 22.23 -21.11 43.15
N LEU A 163 21.29 -20.18 42.93
CA LEU A 163 20.85 -19.25 43.97
C LEU A 163 20.17 -19.97 45.14
N ALA A 164 19.37 -21.00 44.89
CA ALA A 164 18.72 -21.78 45.93
C ALA A 164 19.75 -22.47 46.85
N LYS A 165 20.83 -23.02 46.28
CA LYS A 165 21.93 -23.59 47.08
C LYS A 165 22.63 -22.55 47.93
N GLU A 166 22.98 -21.39 47.36
CA GLU A 166 23.64 -20.32 48.12
C GLU A 166 22.74 -19.77 49.26
N ILE A 167 21.43 -19.68 49.02
CA ILE A 167 20.46 -19.28 50.05
C ILE A 167 20.39 -20.32 51.17
N ASP A 168 20.39 -21.61 50.83
CA ASP A 168 20.33 -22.68 51.83
C ASP A 168 21.60 -22.71 52.68
N GLU A 169 22.77 -22.60 52.05
CA GLU A 169 24.07 -22.50 52.73
C GLU A 169 24.13 -21.30 53.69
N LYS A 170 23.71 -20.11 53.22
CA LYS A 170 23.64 -18.91 54.07
C LYS A 170 22.61 -19.03 55.18
N LYS A 171 21.49 -19.73 54.96
CA LYS A 171 20.48 -20.00 56.01
C LYS A 171 21.03 -20.96 57.06
N GLU A 172 21.75 -22.00 56.66
CA GLU A 172 22.41 -22.92 57.59
C GLU A 172 23.49 -22.22 58.41
N GLU A 173 24.35 -21.43 57.76
CA GLU A 173 25.39 -20.65 58.44
C GLU A 173 24.76 -19.67 59.44
N LYS A 174 23.73 -18.93 59.04
CA LYS A 174 22.98 -18.04 59.95
C LYS A 174 22.32 -18.79 61.10
N ARG A 175 21.84 -20.02 60.88
CA ARG A 175 21.28 -20.88 61.93
C ARG A 175 22.35 -21.36 62.90
N ARG A 176 23.54 -21.75 62.42
CA ARG A 176 24.70 -22.12 63.24
C ARG A 176 25.20 -20.92 64.06
N LEU A 177 25.32 -19.75 63.45
CA LEU A 177 25.69 -18.50 64.12
C LEU A 177 24.67 -18.09 65.18
N ARG A 178 23.36 -18.22 64.91
CA ARG A 178 22.31 -17.96 65.91
C ARG A 178 22.38 -18.94 67.08
N ALA A 179 22.56 -20.23 66.82
CA ALA A 179 22.71 -21.23 67.88
C ALA A 179 23.94 -20.96 68.77
N LEU A 180 25.03 -20.48 68.17
CA LEU A 180 26.25 -20.08 68.90
C LEU A 180 26.07 -18.76 69.68
N ASN A 181 25.30 -17.81 69.16
CA ASN A 181 25.05 -16.53 69.83
C ASN A 181 23.99 -16.63 70.94
N THR A 182 23.06 -17.59 70.86
CA THR A 182 22.07 -17.87 71.90
C THR A 182 22.69 -18.47 73.18
N SER A 183 23.94 -18.94 73.15
CA SER A 183 24.68 -19.34 74.36
C SER A 183 25.37 -18.19 75.11
N LEU A 184 25.20 -16.93 74.68
CA LEU A 184 25.91 -15.78 75.24
C LEU A 184 25.05 -14.67 75.85
N ASP A 185 23.74 -14.85 76.04
CA ASP A 185 22.93 -13.87 76.78
C ASP A 185 21.83 -14.51 77.63
N HIS A 186 22.01 -14.43 78.96
CA HIS A 186 20.94 -14.51 79.95
C HIS A 186 20.99 -13.19 80.74
N GLY A 187 20.04 -12.29 80.49
CA GLY A 187 19.78 -11.14 81.36
C GLY A 187 18.90 -10.06 80.72
N GLY A 188 17.57 -10.17 80.85
CA GLY A 188 16.64 -9.07 80.51
C GLY A 188 16.64 -7.95 81.56
N PRO A 189 15.60 -7.08 81.65
CA PRO A 189 14.62 -6.65 80.65
C PRO A 189 14.46 -5.10 80.58
N GLU A 190 13.57 -4.66 79.68
CA GLU A 190 12.85 -3.35 79.63
C GLU A 190 13.65 -2.04 79.49
N THR A 191 13.33 -1.27 78.43
CA THR A 191 12.51 -0.05 78.56
C THR A 191 12.04 0.41 77.19
N ALA A 192 10.81 0.91 77.16
CA ALA A 192 10.15 1.50 76.00
C ALA A 192 10.67 2.91 75.71
N VAL A 193 10.85 3.25 74.43
CA VAL A 193 10.62 4.60 73.87
C VAL A 193 10.49 4.50 72.34
N ASP A 194 9.28 4.77 71.85
CA ASP A 194 8.96 5.76 70.82
C ASP A 194 10.15 6.48 70.15
N ASP A 195 10.27 6.41 68.83
CA ASP A 195 10.19 7.60 67.94
C ASP A 195 10.40 7.23 66.45
N GLY A 196 9.53 7.77 65.62
CA GLY A 196 9.83 8.31 64.28
C GLY A 196 10.59 7.50 63.22
N GLY A 197 9.93 7.30 62.07
CA GLY A 197 10.62 7.46 60.78
C GLY A 197 10.39 6.36 59.74
N LEU A 198 9.17 6.28 59.21
CA LEU A 198 8.96 5.76 57.86
C LEU A 198 9.34 6.87 56.86
N LEU A 199 10.15 6.52 55.85
CA LEU A 199 10.20 7.03 54.46
C LEU A 199 11.64 6.97 53.93
N VAL A 200 11.86 6.23 52.84
CA VAL A 200 11.89 6.87 51.51
C VAL A 200 11.70 5.81 50.43
N ASP A 201 10.63 5.99 49.69
CA ASP A 201 10.29 5.35 48.44
C ASP A 201 11.31 5.69 47.34
N ASN A 202 11.61 4.74 46.48
CA ASN A 202 12.15 5.02 45.16
C ASN A 202 11.34 4.22 44.12
N VAL A 203 10.17 4.74 43.76
CA VAL A 203 9.35 4.24 42.65
C VAL A 203 9.60 5.15 41.45
N TYR A 204 10.20 4.56 40.42
CA TYR A 204 10.31 5.14 39.08
C TYR A 204 8.91 5.32 38.47
N ALA A 205 8.67 6.53 37.96
CA ALA A 205 7.47 6.90 37.23
C ALA A 205 7.40 6.21 35.86
N PHE A 206 6.22 5.69 35.51
CA PHE A 206 5.80 5.46 34.13
C PHE A 206 4.32 5.83 33.99
N ASP A 207 4.08 6.92 33.28
CA ASP A 207 2.75 7.39 32.88
C ASP A 207 2.51 6.92 31.44
N SER A 208 1.48 6.09 31.23
CA SER A 208 0.60 6.16 30.04
C SER A 208 -0.51 5.11 30.14
N GLU A 209 -1.71 5.60 30.43
CA GLU A 209 -2.97 4.86 30.41
C GLU A 209 -3.44 4.68 28.95
N ILE A 210 -3.46 3.44 28.44
CA ILE A 210 -4.13 3.11 27.17
C ILE A 210 -5.56 2.67 27.48
N LYS A 211 -6.53 3.56 27.25
CA LYS A 211 -7.97 3.25 27.30
C LYS A 211 -8.44 2.66 25.96
N TRP A 212 -8.72 1.36 25.94
CA TRP A 212 -9.51 0.73 24.89
C TRP A 212 -11.00 0.90 25.18
N LYS A 213 -11.76 1.55 24.28
CA LYS A 213 -13.22 1.51 24.28
C LYS A 213 -13.70 0.64 23.13
N GLY A 214 -14.43 -0.41 23.51
CA GLY A 214 -14.82 -1.53 22.66
C GLY A 214 -15.87 -1.23 21.59
N LEU A 215 -15.93 -2.16 20.64
CA LEU A 215 -16.95 -2.30 19.62
C LEU A 215 -18.32 -2.66 20.24
N PRO A 216 -19.45 -2.19 19.67
CA PRO A 216 -20.77 -2.64 20.07
C PRO A 216 -21.11 -4.00 19.46
N VAL A 217 -21.46 -4.97 20.31
CA VAL A 217 -22.17 -6.19 19.92
C VAL A 217 -23.67 -5.92 19.87
N SER A 218 -24.27 -6.14 18.70
CA SER A 218 -25.70 -6.12 18.40
C SER A 218 -26.42 -7.32 19.02
N PHE A 219 -27.63 -7.15 19.59
CA PHE A 219 -28.82 -7.97 19.24
C PHE A 219 -30.11 -7.57 19.99
N CYS A 220 -31.22 -8.03 19.41
CA CYS A 220 -32.62 -8.05 19.88
C CYS A 220 -33.46 -6.88 19.34
N GLY A 221 -34.45 -7.05 18.47
CA GLY A 221 -35.26 -8.24 18.17
C GLY A 221 -36.73 -7.80 18.21
N SER A 222 -37.29 -7.45 17.05
CA SER A 222 -38.71 -7.11 16.89
C SER A 222 -39.55 -8.38 16.86
N ILE A 223 -40.52 -8.49 17.78
CA ILE A 223 -41.86 -9.04 17.56
C ILE A 223 -42.84 -8.12 18.29
#